data_AF-A0A1F5VLQ4-F1
#
_entry.id   AF-A0A1F5VLQ4-F1
#
_cell.length_a   1.000
_cell.length_b   1.000
_cell.length_c   1.000
_cell.angle_alpha   90.00
_cell.angle_beta   90.00
_cell.angle_gamma   90.00
#
_symmetry.space_group_name_H-M   'P 1'
#
loop_
_entity.id
_entity.type
_entity.pdbx_description
1 polymer ?
#
loop_
_entity_poly.entity_id
_entity_poly.type
_entity_poly.pdbx_seq_one_letter_code
_entity_poly.pdbx_strand_id
1 'polypeptide(L)' 'MANISITLPKVEKKRLEHLALSYGLSLPELSQRVLESLASEIPEESIEEYKNSKKLLASYKRALRDWKAGRVRSRL' A
#
# COMPACT_ATOMS: atom_id res chain seq x y z
N MET A 1 -9.50 1.89 -9.42
CA MET A 1 -8.91 0.53 -9.38
C MET A 1 -7.43 0.67 -9.66
N ALA A 2 -6.57 0.36 -8.68
CA ALA A 2 -5.13 0.38 -8.87
C ALA A 2 -4.69 -0.97 -9.47
N ASN A 3 -3.96 -0.93 -10.58
CA ASN A 3 -3.42 -2.15 -11.21
C ASN A 3 -1.97 -2.34 -10.79
N ILE A 4 -1.66 -3.50 -10.20
CA ILE A 4 -0.30 -3.90 -9.82
C ILE A 4 0.18 -4.91 -10.85
N SER A 5 1.27 -4.58 -11.56
CA SER A 5 1.93 -5.49 -12.49
C SER A 5 3.13 -6.13 -11.81
N ILE A 6 3.15 -7.45 -11.73
CA ILE A 6 4.26 -8.23 -11.15
C ILE A 6 4.85 -9.09 -12.25
N THR A 7 6.12 -8.86 -12.56
CA THR A 7 6.86 -9.69 -13.52
C THR A 7 7.38 -10.94 -12.84
N LEU A 8 6.83 -12.10 -13.22
CA LEU A 8 7.23 -13.40 -12.71
C LEU A 8 7.89 -14.25 -13.81
N PRO A 9 8.89 -15.07 -13.47
CA PRO A 9 9.37 -16.15 -14.32
C PRO A 9 8.24 -17.09 -14.74
N LYS A 10 8.26 -17.58 -15.99
CA LYS A 10 7.19 -18.45 -16.53
C LYS A 10 6.93 -19.71 -15.70
N VAL A 11 7.98 -20.28 -15.11
CA VAL A 11 7.89 -21.51 -14.29
C VAL A 11 7.14 -21.24 -12.99
N GLU A 12 7.48 -20.15 -12.31
CA GLU A 12 6.84 -19.75 -11.06
C GLU A 12 5.37 -19.38 -11.26
N LYS A 13 5.07 -18.65 -12.35
CA LYS A 13 3.68 -18.33 -12.72
C LYS A 13 2.82 -19.59 -12.87
N LYS A 14 3.29 -20.61 -13.61
CA LYS A 14 2.55 -21.87 -13.78
C LYS A 14 2.33 -22.60 -12.46
N ARG A 15 3.33 -22.60 -11.58
CA ARG A 15 3.22 -23.21 -10.26
C ARG A 15 2.16 -22.51 -9.42
N LEU A 16 2.13 -21.18 -9.44
CA LEU A 16 1.12 -20.38 -8.74
C LEU A 16 -0.28 -20.55 -9.33
N GLU A 17 -0.41 -20.65 -10.66
CA GLU A 17 -1.69 -20.96 -11.30
C GLU A 17 -2.23 -22.33 -10.85
N HIS A 18 -1.38 -23.35 -10.82
CA HIS A 18 -1.77 -24.68 -10.34
C HIS A 18 -2.16 -24.67 -8.86
N LEU A 19 -1.40 -23.93 -8.04
CA LEU A 19 -1.71 -23.74 -6.63
C LEU A 19 -3.07 -23.05 -6.46
N ALA A 20 -3.32 -21.96 -7.17
CA ALA A 20 -4.61 -21.27 -7.12
C ALA A 20 -5.78 -22.21 -7.48
N LEU A 21 -5.62 -22.99 -8.55
CA LEU A 21 -6.60 -23.98 -8.97
C LEU A 21 -6.84 -25.07 -7.91
N SER A 22 -5.81 -25.50 -7.18
CA SER A 22 -5.97 -26.47 -6.09
C SER A 22 -6.84 -25.97 -4.93
N TYR A 23 -6.91 -24.65 -4.76
CA TYR A 23 -7.81 -23.97 -3.81
C TYR A 23 -9.16 -23.59 -4.43
N GLY A 24 -9.43 -23.97 -5.69
CA GLY A 24 -10.64 -23.58 -6.41
C GLY A 24 -10.72 -22.10 -6.76
N LEU A 25 -9.57 -21.41 -6.85
CA LEU A 25 -9.46 -19.99 -7.11
C LEU A 25 -8.71 -19.73 -8.43
N SER A 26 -9.00 -18.61 -9.07
CA SER A 26 -8.12 -18.06 -10.10
C SER A 26 -6.87 -17.42 -9.48
N LEU A 27 -5.79 -17.31 -10.24
CA LEU A 27 -4.55 -16.68 -9.76
C LEU A 27 -4.78 -15.23 -9.26
N PRO A 28 -5.56 -14.37 -9.93
CA PRO A 28 -5.87 -13.03 -9.41
C PRO A 28 -6.60 -13.05 -8.07
N GLU A 29 -7.60 -13.94 -7.90
CA GLU A 29 -8.36 -14.04 -6.64
C GLU A 29 -7.49 -14.52 -5.49
N LEU A 30 -6.66 -15.54 -5.72
CA LEU A 30 -5.69 -16.01 -4.73
C LEU A 30 -4.75 -14.87 -4.33
N SER A 31 -4.20 -14.15 -5.32
CA SER A 31 -3.28 -13.05 -5.08
C SER A 31 -3.93 -11.93 -4.27
N GLN A 32 -5.18 -11.59 -4.58
CA GLN A 32 -5.93 -10.59 -3.83
C GLN A 32 -6.12 -10.99 -2.37
N ARG A 33 -6.53 -12.24 -2.09
CA ARG A 33 -6.70 -12.73 -0.71
C ARG A 33 -5.39 -12.72 0.08
N VAL A 34 -4.29 -13.11 -0.56
CA VAL A 34 -2.97 -13.06 0.09
C VAL A 34 -2.59 -11.62 0.42
N LEU A 35 -2.80 -10.69 -0.51
CA LEU A 35 -2.52 -9.27 -0.29
C LEU A 35 -3.40 -8.67 0.81
N GLU A 36 -4.69 -9.01 0.87
CA GLU A 36 -5.61 -8.58 1.93
C GLU A 36 -5.18 -9.13 3.30
N SER A 37 -4.78 -10.40 3.35
CA SER A 37 -4.25 -11.02 4.57
C SER A 37 -2.98 -10.32 5.06
N LEU A 38 -2.02 -10.07 4.15
CA LEU A 38 -0.79 -9.36 4.48
C LEU A 38 -1.07 -7.90 4.90
N ALA A 39 -2.00 -7.23 4.22
CA ALA A 39 -2.41 -5.88 4.58
C ALA A 39 -3.05 -5.84 5.97
N SER A 40 -3.80 -6.87 6.37
CA SER A 40 -4.39 -6.95 7.71
C SER A 40 -3.37 -7.13 8.84
N GLU A 41 -2.19 -7.69 8.53
CA GLU A 41 -1.07 -7.84 9.47
C GLU A 41 -0.22 -6.57 9.59
N ILE A 42 -0.25 -5.70 8.58
CA ILE A 42 0.41 -4.40 8.62
C ILE A 42 -0.51 -3.48 9.44
N PRO A 43 -0.10 -3.05 10.65
CA PRO A 43 -0.91 -2.10 11.39
C PRO A 43 -1.07 -0.83 10.55
N GLU A 44 -2.32 -0.39 10.37
CA GLU A 44 -2.57 0.94 9.85
C GLU A 44 -2.00 1.94 10.85
N GLU A 45 -0.78 2.44 10.60
CA GLU A 45 -0.16 3.42 11.48
C GLU A 45 -1.08 4.64 11.58
N SER A 46 -1.68 4.83 12.76
CA SER A 46 -2.39 6.06 13.04
C SER A 46 -1.38 7.16 13.29
N ILE A 47 -1.67 8.37 12.76
CA ILE A 47 -0.92 9.59 13.10
C ILE A 47 -0.81 9.78 14.63
N GLU A 48 -1.77 9.23 15.39
CA GLU A 48 -1.82 9.29 16.85
C GLU A 48 -0.72 8.49 17.54
N GLU A 49 -0.16 7.46 16.89
CA GLU A 49 0.90 6.60 17.42
C GLU A 49 2.26 7.30 17.46
N TYR A 50 2.39 8.43 16.77
CA TYR A 50 3.61 9.22 16.77
C TYR A 50 3.75 10.03 18.07
N LYS A 51 4.93 9.97 18.71
CA LYS A 51 5.28 10.72 19.94
C LYS A 51 4.89 12.21 19.92
N ASN A 52 4.87 12.82 18.74
CA ASN A 52 4.51 14.22 18.52
C ASN A 52 3.38 14.38 17.47
N SER A 53 2.37 13.51 17.51
CA SER A 53 1.23 13.48 16.57
C SER A 53 0.62 14.86 16.27
N LYS A 54 0.40 15.69 17.29
CA LYS A 54 -0.14 17.06 17.14
C LYS A 54 0.75 17.97 16.30
N LYS A 55 2.08 17.92 16.49
CA LYS A 55 3.05 18.72 15.72
C LYS A 55 3.13 18.25 14.27
N LEU A 56 3.10 16.93 14.06
CA LEU A 56 3.06 16.30 12.74
C LEU A 56 1.81 16.74 11.97
N LEU A 57 0.63 16.66 12.58
CA LEU A 57 -0.63 17.13 11.99
C LEU A 57 -0.60 18.62 11.63
N ALA A 58 -0.06 19.46 12.52
CA ALA A 58 0.07 20.89 12.27
C ALA A 58 1.01 21.18 11.08
N SER A 59 2.14 20.48 11.01
CA SER A 59 3.10 20.56 9.91
C SER A 59 2.48 20.12 8.59
N TYR A 60 1.78 18.98 8.59
CA TYR A 60 1.08 18.45 7.42
C TYR A 60 0.01 19.42 6.90
N LYS A 61 -0.84 19.95 7.78
CA LYS A 61 -1.87 20.95 7.42
C LYS A 61 -1.27 22.25 6.90
N ARG A 62 -0.05 22.60 7.32
CA ARG A 62 0.68 23.76 6.81
C ARG A 62 1.21 23.47 5.40
N ALA A 63 1.90 22.35 5.23
CA ALA A 63 2.42 21.91 3.94
C ALA A 63 1.31 21.81 2.87
N LEU A 64 0.14 21.28 3.21
CA LEU A 64 -1.01 21.25 2.31
C LEU A 64 -1.51 22.65 1.89
N ARG A 65 -1.55 23.59 2.83
CA ARG A 65 -1.97 24.97 2.54
C ARG A 65 -0.94 25.67 1.65
N ASP A 66 0.33 25.49 1.95
CA ASP A 66 1.43 26.07 1.18
C ASP A 66 1.48 25.48 -0.24
N TRP A 67 1.27 24.17 -0.40
CA TRP A 67 1.15 23.53 -1.70
C TRP A 67 -0.04 24.07 -2.51
N LYS A 68 -1.24 24.15 -1.91
CA LYS A 68 -2.42 24.74 -2.56
C LYS A 68 -2.22 26.20 -2.96
N ALA A 69 -1.42 26.94 -2.19
CA ALA A 69 -1.09 28.33 -2.46
C ALA A 69 0.10 28.51 -3.44
N GLY A 70 0.67 27.42 -3.97
CA GLY A 70 1.84 27.46 -4.85
C GLY A 70 3.15 27.87 -4.16
N ARG A 71 3.18 27.87 -2.82
CA ARG A 71 4.31 28.29 -1.98
C ARG A 71 5.10 27.08 -1.49
N VAL A 72 5.59 26.25 -2.40
CA VAL A 72 6.44 25.11 -2.00
C VAL A 72 7.85 25.63 -1.74
N ARG A 73 8.20 25.87 -0.47
CA ARG A 73 9.60 26.11 -0.08
C ARG A 73 10.16 24.82 0.51
N SER A 74 10.99 24.12 -0.27
CA SER A 74 11.92 23.13 0.26
C SER A 74 13.09 23.86 0.91
N ARG A 75 13.10 23.92 2.24
CA ARG A 75 14.38 23.99 2.96
C ARG A 75 14.49 22.68 3.72
N LEU A 76 15.31 21.80 3.16
CA LEU A 76 15.85 20.63 3.85
C LEU A 76 16.63 21.07 5.09
#